data_AF-A0A428VUA8-F1
#
_entry.id   AF-A0A428VUA8-F1
#
_cell.length_a   1.000
_cell.length_b   1.000
_cell.length_c   1.000
_cell.angle_alpha   90.00
_cell.angle_beta   90.00
_cell.angle_gamma   90.00
#
_symmetry.space_group_name_H-M   'P 1'
#
loop_
_entity.id
_entity.type
_entity.pdbx_description
1 polymer ?
#
loop_
_entity_poly.entity_id
_entity_poly.type
_entity_poly.pdbx_seq_one_letter_code
_entity_poly.pdbx_strand_id
1 'polypeptide(L)'
;MEPFLVHIRCDTDGYTHAVTEEEFAAGRHDGRFRAVCGHVVLAAPMIEAPGRFDPVCRDILRGDGEPPAVPRQERRRSRWRSRR
;
A
#
# COMPACT_ATOMS: atom_id res chain seq x y z
N MET A 1 -10.22 18.02 7.38
CA MET A 1 -9.43 17.13 8.25
C MET A 1 -8.46 16.46 7.32
N GLU A 2 -7.16 16.74 7.47
CA GLU A 2 -6.13 16.12 6.63
C GLU A 2 -6.11 14.61 6.89
N PRO A 3 -6.01 13.77 5.85
CA PRO A 3 -5.96 12.32 6.04
C PRO A 3 -4.69 11.94 6.81
N PHE A 4 -4.82 11.03 7.79
CA PHE A 4 -3.66 10.46 8.46
C PHE A 4 -2.99 9.42 7.56
N LEU A 5 -1.67 9.55 7.39
CA LEU A 5 -0.87 8.69 6.53
C LEU A 5 0.14 7.90 7.36
N VAL A 6 0.25 6.61 7.03
CA VAL A 6 1.29 5.72 7.54
C VAL A 6 2.35 5.56 6.47
N HIS A 7 3.60 5.85 6.82
CA HIS A 7 4.74 5.68 5.91
C HIS A 7 5.43 4.34 6.18
N ILE A 8 5.50 3.49 5.16
CA ILE A 8 6.02 2.12 5.28
C ILE A 8 7.09 1.88 4.23
N ARG A 9 8.28 1.46 4.67
CA ARG A 9 9.33 0.97 3.77
C ARG A 9 8.91 -0.38 3.18
N CYS A 10 8.96 -0.49 1.85
CA CYS A 10 8.74 -1.75 1.17
C CYS A 10 10.03 -2.57 1.12
N ASP A 11 9.93 -3.85 1.47
CA ASP A 11 11.05 -4.78 1.43
C ASP A 11 11.49 -5.11 -0.01
N THR A 12 10.57 -5.04 -0.97
CA THR A 12 10.82 -5.46 -2.36
C THR A 12 11.47 -4.37 -3.23
N ASP A 13 11.12 -3.10 -3.03
CA ASP A 13 11.66 -1.98 -3.81
C ASP A 13 12.56 -1.03 -3.02
N GLY A 14 12.58 -1.15 -1.68
CA GLY A 14 13.39 -0.32 -0.79
C GLY A 14 12.90 1.12 -0.61
N TYR A 15 11.79 1.52 -1.23
CA TYR A 15 11.18 2.84 -1.08
C TYR A 15 10.24 2.89 0.12
N THR A 16 10.06 4.09 0.67
CA THR A 16 9.01 4.37 1.65
C THR A 16 7.78 4.88 0.92
N HIS A 17 6.66 4.20 1.12
CA HIS A 17 5.38 4.51 0.51
C HIS A 17 4.39 5.06 1.52
N ALA A 18 3.48 5.91 1.08
CA ALA A 18 2.38 6.41 1.91
C ALA A 18 1.14 5.52 1.77
N VAL A 19 0.58 5.13 2.91
CA VAL A 19 -0.59 4.26 3.05
C VAL A 19 -1.63 5.04 3.87
N THR A 20 -2.90 5.01 3.45
CA THR A 20 -3.97 5.64 4.22
C THR A 20 -4.29 4.83 5.47
N GLU A 21 -4.94 5.44 6.46
CA GLU A 21 -5.36 4.73 7.67
C GLU A 21 -6.24 3.51 7.35
N GLU A 22 -7.16 3.62 6.38
CA GLU A 22 -8.07 2.55 5.98
C GLU A 22 -7.30 1.36 5.37
N GLU A 23 -6.37 1.64 4.45
CA GLU A 23 -5.54 0.60 3.83
C GLU A 23 -4.56 -0.02 4.82
N PHE A 24 -4.06 0.77 5.79
CA PHE A 24 -3.25 0.25 6.88
C PHE A 24 -4.05 -0.72 7.75
N ALA A 25 -5.25 -0.32 8.17
CA ALA A 25 -6.14 -1.15 8.99
C ALA A 25 -6.58 -2.42 8.26
N ALA A 26 -6.84 -2.34 6.94
CA ALA A 26 -7.19 -3.49 6.12
C ALA A 26 -6.03 -4.49 5.95
N GLY A 27 -4.80 -3.99 5.81
CA GLY A 27 -3.60 -4.79 5.56
C GLY A 27 -2.95 -5.43 6.81
N ARG A 28 -3.32 -4.98 8.01
CA ARG A 28 -2.62 -5.31 9.27
C ARG A 28 -2.41 -6.80 9.55
N HIS A 29 -3.35 -7.65 9.14
CA HIS A 29 -3.29 -9.10 9.39
C HIS A 29 -2.49 -9.86 8.34
N ASP A 30 -2.42 -9.34 7.12
CA ASP A 30 -1.72 -9.96 5.98
C ASP A 30 -0.28 -9.42 5.83
N GLY A 31 0.09 -8.34 6.55
CA GLY A 31 1.39 -7.68 6.44
C GLY A 31 1.65 -6.99 5.10
N ARG A 32 0.58 -6.74 4.34
CA ARG A 32 0.61 -6.17 2.99
C ARG A 32 -0.33 -4.97 2.94
N PHE A 33 0.19 -3.84 2.48
CA PHE A 33 -0.50 -2.56 2.56
C PHE A 33 -0.57 -1.92 1.19
N ARG A 34 -1.73 -1.39 0.79
CA ARG A 34 -1.83 -0.69 -0.48
C ARG A 34 -1.47 0.77 -0.29
N ALA A 35 -0.42 1.21 -0.98
CA ALA A 35 -0.01 2.59 -1.00
C ALA A 35 -0.92 3.45 -1.88
N VAL A 36 -0.87 4.77 -1.68
CA VAL A 36 -1.59 5.76 -2.51
C VAL A 36 -1.18 5.71 -3.98
N CYS A 37 0.05 5.31 -4.28
CA CYS A 37 0.53 5.07 -5.65
C CYS A 37 0.03 3.75 -6.25
N GLY A 38 -0.76 2.96 -5.51
CA GLY A 38 -1.27 1.65 -5.92
C GLY A 38 -0.31 0.48 -5.68
N HIS A 39 0.93 0.73 -5.24
CA HIS A 39 1.89 -0.31 -4.90
C HIS A 39 1.43 -1.14 -3.69
N VAL A 40 1.62 -2.46 -3.75
CA VAL A 40 1.37 -3.35 -2.60
C VAL A 40 2.66 -3.47 -1.80
N VAL A 41 2.74 -2.71 -0.72
CA VAL A 41 3.89 -2.63 0.18
C VAL A 41 3.95 -3.89 1.04
N LEU A 42 5.04 -4.65 0.88
CA LEU A 42 5.45 -5.65 1.85
C LEU A 42 6.31 -4.95 2.91
N ALA A 43 5.83 -4.84 4.15
CA ALA A 43 6.55 -4.09 5.16
C ALA A 43 7.94 -4.69 5.43
N ALA A 44 8.97 -3.85 5.27
CA ALA A 44 10.32 -4.19 5.66
C ALA A 44 10.45 -4.35 7.19
N PRO A 45 11.47 -5.08 7.67
CA PRO A 45 11.79 -5.14 9.10
C PRO A 45 11.98 -3.74 9.69
N MET A 46 11.43 -3.50 10.89
CA MET A 46 11.51 -2.18 11.55
C MET A 46 12.93 -1.79 11.99
N ILE A 47 13.89 -2.71 11.91
CA ILE A 47 15.32 -2.44 12.15
C ILE A 47 16.00 -1.76 10.97
N GLU A 48 15.41 -1.84 9.78
CA GLU A 48 15.94 -1.21 8.57
C GLU A 48 15.70 0.30 8.62
N ALA A 49 16.67 1.07 8.14
CA ALA A 49 16.48 2.51 7.98
C ALA A 49 15.32 2.79 7.00
N PRO A 50 14.54 3.89 7.20
CA PRO A 50 13.52 4.28 6.25
C PRO A 50 14.09 4.40 4.83
N GLY A 51 13.36 3.88 3.85
CA GLY A 51 13.69 4.03 2.45
C GLY A 51 13.51 5.47 1.98
N ARG A 52 14.09 5.81 0.82
CA ARG A 52 13.76 7.07 0.14
C ARG A 52 12.25 7.11 -0.12
N PHE A 53 11.62 8.26 0.07
CA PHE A 53 10.19 8.39 -0.21
C PHE A 53 9.90 8.23 -1.70
N ASP A 54 8.90 7.41 -2.03
CA ASP A 54 8.49 7.10 -3.39
C ASP A 54 8.05 8.40 -4.13
N PRO A 55 8.60 8.68 -5.33
CA PRO A 55 8.23 9.88 -6.08
C PRO A 55 6.75 9.91 -6.47
N VAL A 56 6.14 8.79 -6.83
CA VAL A 56 4.72 8.76 -7.25
C VAL A 56 3.81 9.07 -6.07
N CYS A 57 4.06 8.49 -4.90
CA CYS A 57 3.37 8.85 -3.66
C CYS A 57 3.48 10.35 -3.39
N ARG A 58 4.67 10.94 -3.56
CA ARG A 58 4.88 12.38 -3.31
C ARG A 58 4.08 13.25 -4.27
N ASP A 59 4.03 12.89 -5.54
CA ASP A 59 3.32 13.67 -6.56
C ASP A 59 1.80 13.60 -6.33
N ILE A 60 1.27 12.43 -5.99
CA ILE A 60 -0.15 12.26 -5.61
C ILE A 60 -0.48 13.10 -4.36
N LEU A 61 0.38 13.06 -3.33
CA LEU A 61 0.15 13.80 -2.09
C LEU A 61 0.26 15.32 -2.24
N ARG A 62 0.97 15.82 -3.27
CA ARG A 62 1.01 17.24 -3.61
C ARG A 62 -0.22 17.71 -4.38
N GLY A 63 -1.06 16.78 -4.85
CA GLY A 63 -2.17 17.06 -5.75
C GLY A 63 -1.74 17.22 -7.21
N ASP A 64 -0.48 16.89 -7.54
CA ASP A 64 0.07 16.94 -8.90
C ASP A 64 -0.16 15.62 -9.65
N GLY A 65 -0.50 14.54 -8.93
CA GLY A 65 -0.77 13.21 -9.49
C GLY A 65 -2.21 12.77 -9.25
N GLU A 66 -2.92 12.39 -10.31
CA GLU A 66 -4.17 11.64 -10.21
C GLU A 66 -3.85 10.28 -9.57
N PRO A 67 -4.52 9.86 -8.47
CA PRO A 67 -4.33 8.52 -7.94
C PRO A 67 -4.67 7.52 -9.05
N PRO A 68 -3.79 6.53 -9.33
CA PRO A 68 -4.08 5.59 -10.41
C PRO A 68 -5.41 4.90 -10.12
N ALA A 69 -6.33 4.94 -11.09
CA ALA A 69 -7.57 4.18 -11.08
C ALA A 69 -7.24 2.69 -11.23
N VAL A 70 -6.65 2.09 -10.19
CA VAL A 70 -6.31 0.67 -10.20
C VAL A 70 -7.62 -0.11 -10.10
N PRO A 71 -7.95 -0.97 -11.09
CA PRO A 71 -9.16 -1.77 -11.03
C PRO A 71 -9.12 -2.57 -9.75
N ARG A 72 -10.19 -2.47 -8.95
CA ARG A 72 -10.40 -3.27 -7.75
C ARG A 72 -10.22 -4.72 -8.18
N GLN A 73 -9.08 -5.34 -7.87
CA GLN A 73 -8.88 -6.76 -8.11
C GLN A 73 -9.85 -7.46 -7.17
N GLU A 74 -11.06 -7.69 -7.70
CA GLU A 74 -12.09 -8.49 -7.09
C GLU A 74 -11.42 -9.83 -6.80
N ARG A 75 -11.16 -10.09 -5.52
CA ARG A 75 -10.56 -11.34 -5.06
C ARG A 75 -11.36 -12.45 -5.73
N ARG A 76 -10.75 -13.11 -6.71
CA ARG A 76 -11.24 -14.33 -7.38
C ARG A 76 -11.26 -15.47 -6.35
N ARG A 77 -12.05 -15.32 -5.29
CA ARG A 77 -12.43 -16.38 -4.34
C ARG A 77 -13.73 -17.02 -4.81
N SER A 78 -13.75 -17.44 -6.07
CA SER A 78 -14.84 -18.24 -6.61
C SER A 78 -14.24 -19.53 -7.12
N ARG A 79 -14.69 -20.66 -6.56
CA ARG A 79 -14.55 -22.05 -7.05
C ARG A 79 -13.52 -23.01 -6.43
N TRP A 80 -13.15 -22.87 -5.15
CA TRP A 80 -12.44 -23.99 -4.46
C TRP A 80 -13.11 -24.49 -3.17
N ARG A 81 -14.39 -24.16 -2.94
CA ARG A 81 -15.21 -24.76 -1.87
C ARG A 81 -16.49 -25.36 -2.44
N SER A 82 -16.33 -26.36 -3.31
CA SER A 82 -17.45 -27.20 -3.77
C SER A 82 -16.92 -28.57 -4.19
N ARG A 83 -16.24 -29.29 -3.28
CA ARG A 83 -15.96 -30.73 -3.41
C ARG A 83 -15.29 -31.25 -2.14
N ARG A 84 -16.12 -31.58 -1.14
CA ARG A 84 -16.06 -32.79 -0.28
C ARG A 84 -17.07 -32.64 0.83
#